data_AF-A0AA42ZU03-F1
#
_entry.id   AF-A0AA42ZU03-F1
#
_cell.length_a   1.000
_cell.length_b   1.000
_cell.length_c   1.000
_cell.angle_alpha   90.00
_cell.angle_beta   90.00
_cell.angle_gamma   90.00
#
_symmetry.space_group_name_H-M   'P 1'
#
loop_
_entity.id
_entity.type
_entity.pdbx_description
1 polymer ?
#
loop_
_entity_poly.entity_id
_entity_poly.type
_entity_poly.pdbx_seq_one_letter_code
_entity_poly.pdbx_strand_id
1 'polypeptide(L)'
;MVRVPLSAVFLAAFFMPQPTTAQVMMTVPLVCLERGDLVDTLVTRHGERPVGRGVTDGGGLVERYESPGGRTWTWVLSTPGGLACVVAAGQGWQDRKSEAEGQRSEAGGDGEFMKARGVVPPRRLLRE
;
A
#
# COMPACT_ATOMS: atom_id res chain seq x y z
N MET A 1 6.92 -6.30 76.16
CA MET A 1 6.91 -7.16 74.95
C MET A 1 6.47 -6.31 73.77
N VAL A 2 7.42 -5.77 73.01
CA VAL A 2 7.15 -4.99 71.79
C VAL A 2 7.19 -5.96 70.61
N ARG A 3 6.03 -6.25 70.02
CA ARG A 3 5.96 -6.98 68.74
C ARG A 3 6.25 -6.00 67.62
N VAL A 4 7.47 -6.02 67.11
CA VAL A 4 7.88 -5.28 65.91
C VAL A 4 7.26 -5.99 64.69
N PRO A 5 6.42 -5.34 63.88
CA PRO A 5 5.84 -5.97 62.70
C PRO A 5 6.93 -6.19 61.64
N LEU A 6 7.10 -7.46 61.27
CA LEU A 6 7.96 -7.95 60.20
C LEU A 6 7.35 -7.54 58.84
N SER A 7 7.33 -6.25 58.50
CA SER A 7 6.75 -5.78 57.22
C SER A 7 7.49 -4.60 56.59
N ALA A 8 8.71 -4.30 57.05
CA ALA A 8 9.44 -3.10 56.64
C ALA A 8 10.54 -3.34 55.59
N VAL A 9 10.40 -4.33 54.71
CA VAL A 9 11.34 -4.51 53.59
C VAL A 9 10.56 -4.99 52.38
N PHE A 10 9.95 -4.13 51.57
CA PHE A 10 9.63 -4.40 50.13
C PHE A 10 8.99 -3.20 49.41
N LEU A 11 9.42 -1.95 49.67
CA LEU A 11 8.87 -0.77 48.98
C LEU A 11 9.91 0.28 48.56
N ALA A 12 11.13 -0.16 48.21
CA ALA A 12 12.19 0.77 47.74
C ALA A 12 12.90 0.34 46.44
N ALA A 13 12.38 -0.66 45.70
CA ALA A 13 13.07 -1.22 44.53
C ALA A 13 12.49 -0.80 43.16
N PHE A 14 11.52 0.12 43.10
CA PHE A 14 10.86 0.51 41.83
C PHE A 14 11.23 1.90 41.28
N PHE A 15 12.24 2.56 41.87
CA PHE A 15 12.78 3.84 41.36
C PHE A 15 14.11 3.62 40.62
N MET A 16 14.18 2.61 39.75
CA MET A 16 15.28 2.53 38.78
C MET A 16 14.95 3.47 37.61
N PRO A 17 15.82 4.46 37.28
CA PRO A 17 15.65 5.27 36.08
C PRO A 17 15.69 4.34 34.87
N GLN A 18 14.55 4.21 34.18
CA GLN A 18 14.50 3.47 32.92
C GLN A 18 15.44 4.17 31.93
N PRO A 19 16.37 3.47 31.26
CA PRO A 19 17.16 4.10 30.22
C PRO A 19 16.20 4.50 29.09
N THR A 20 16.05 5.81 28.87
CA THR A 20 15.40 6.33 27.66
C THR A 20 16.25 5.90 26.47
N THR A 21 15.91 4.77 25.85
CA THR A 21 16.52 4.38 24.58
C THR A 21 16.13 5.44 23.56
N ALA A 22 17.13 6.15 23.03
CA ALA A 22 16.93 7.07 21.92
C ALA A 22 16.32 6.28 20.76
N GLN A 23 15.11 6.65 20.36
CA GLN A 23 14.37 5.92 19.34
C GLN A 23 14.97 6.32 17.99
N VAL A 24 15.81 5.47 17.42
CA VAL A 24 16.36 5.67 16.08
C VAL A 24 15.22 5.54 15.09
N MET A 25 14.80 6.66 14.50
CA MET A 25 13.88 6.65 13.38
C MET A 25 14.64 6.22 12.13
N MET A 26 14.37 5.02 11.62
CA MET A 26 14.89 4.62 10.31
C MET A 26 14.17 5.42 9.23
N THR A 27 14.93 6.16 8.43
CA THR A 27 14.43 6.79 7.20
C THR A 27 14.91 5.95 6.02
N VAL A 28 13.99 5.56 5.14
CA VAL A 28 14.35 4.88 3.89
C VAL A 28 14.59 5.97 2.84
N PRO A 29 15.82 6.15 2.34
CA PRO A 29 16.08 7.12 1.29
C PRO A 29 15.32 6.71 0.03
N LEU A 30 14.44 7.58 -0.45
CA LEU A 30 13.71 7.38 -1.70
C LEU A 30 14.60 7.83 -2.86
N VAL A 31 14.71 6.99 -3.89
CA VAL A 31 15.38 7.36 -5.14
C VAL A 31 14.40 8.20 -5.95
N CYS A 32 14.72 9.48 -6.12
CA CYS A 32 13.90 10.44 -6.84
C CYS A 32 14.68 11.05 -8.01
N LEU A 33 14.02 11.16 -9.16
CA LEU A 33 14.59 11.64 -10.42
C LEU A 33 13.53 12.46 -11.17
N GLU A 34 13.91 13.09 -12.28
CA GLU A 34 12.90 13.55 -13.24
C GLU A 34 12.09 12.35 -13.73
N ARG A 35 10.77 12.51 -13.90
CA ARG A 35 9.89 11.39 -14.26
C ARG A 35 10.31 10.73 -15.57
N GLY A 36 10.75 11.50 -16.57
CA GLY A 36 11.23 10.95 -17.84
C GLY A 36 12.37 9.97 -17.63
N ASP A 37 13.42 10.40 -16.92
CA ASP A 37 14.61 9.60 -16.64
C ASP A 37 14.32 8.35 -15.81
N LEU A 38 13.43 8.47 -14.82
CA LEU A 38 13.02 7.33 -14.00
C LEU A 38 12.30 6.28 -14.86
N VAL A 39 11.34 6.72 -15.67
CA VAL A 39 10.58 5.82 -16.54
C VAL A 39 11.49 5.18 -17.58
N ASP A 40 12.41 5.94 -18.19
CA ASP A 40 13.39 5.40 -19.13
C ASP A 40 14.26 4.33 -18.47
N THR A 41 14.73 4.59 -17.24
CA THR A 41 15.50 3.60 -16.46
C THR A 41 14.70 2.32 -16.23
N LEU A 42 13.44 2.42 -15.79
CA LEU A 42 12.58 1.25 -15.57
C LEU A 42 12.36 0.45 -16.85
N VAL A 43 12.11 1.13 -17.97
CA VAL A 43 11.87 0.50 -19.26
C VAL A 43 13.14 -0.15 -19.80
N THR A 44 14.26 0.57 -19.83
CA THR A 44 15.49 0.13 -20.52
C THR A 44 16.30 -0.86 -19.68
N ARG A 45 16.35 -0.69 -18.35
CA ARG A 45 17.18 -1.51 -17.46
C ARG A 45 16.42 -2.69 -16.87
N HIS A 46 15.14 -2.52 -16.58
CA HIS A 46 14.33 -3.54 -15.92
C HIS A 46 13.27 -4.16 -16.83
N GLY A 47 13.04 -3.59 -18.02
CA GLY A 47 11.96 -4.02 -18.91
C GLY A 47 10.58 -3.77 -18.32
N GLU A 48 10.48 -2.93 -17.29
CA GLU A 48 9.23 -2.69 -16.58
C GLU A 48 8.39 -1.66 -17.34
N ARG A 49 7.10 -1.95 -17.47
CA ARG A 49 6.12 -1.07 -18.12
C ARG A 49 5.00 -0.74 -17.15
N PRO A 50 4.34 0.43 -17.28
CA PRO A 50 3.25 0.79 -16.39
C PRO A 50 2.08 -0.18 -16.59
N VAL A 51 1.62 -0.80 -15.50
CA VAL A 51 0.50 -1.76 -15.48
C VAL A 51 -0.71 -1.23 -14.70
N GLY A 52 -0.56 -0.15 -13.95
CA GLY A 52 -1.65 0.50 -13.24
C GLY A 52 -1.27 1.92 -12.79
N ARG A 53 -2.26 2.80 -12.65
CA ARG A 53 -2.05 4.17 -12.17
C ARG A 53 -3.28 4.73 -11.46
N GLY A 54 -3.06 5.72 -10.61
CA GLY A 54 -4.11 6.49 -9.93
C GLY A 54 -3.58 7.83 -9.43
N VAL A 55 -4.47 8.77 -9.18
CA VAL A 55 -4.13 10.06 -8.55
C VAL A 55 -4.54 9.96 -7.08
N THR A 56 -3.65 10.34 -6.17
CA THR A 56 -3.93 10.39 -4.74
C THR A 56 -4.76 11.62 -4.40
N ASP A 57 -5.41 11.64 -3.24
CA ASP A 57 -6.15 12.81 -2.76
C ASP A 57 -5.26 14.06 -2.62
N GLY A 58 -3.94 13.86 -2.42
CA GLY A 58 -2.94 14.92 -2.42
C GLY A 58 -2.50 15.39 -3.81
N GLY A 59 -3.12 14.90 -4.89
CA GLY A 59 -2.81 15.26 -6.28
C GLY A 59 -1.55 14.62 -6.85
N GLY A 60 -0.92 13.69 -6.12
CA GLY A 60 0.23 12.93 -6.60
C GLY A 60 -0.21 11.81 -7.53
N LEU A 61 0.58 11.52 -8.56
CA LEU A 61 0.33 10.39 -9.47
C LEU A 61 1.08 9.15 -8.96
N VAL A 62 0.35 8.09 -8.62
CA VAL A 62 0.92 6.79 -8.28
C VAL A 62 0.83 5.87 -9.49
N GLU A 63 1.93 5.17 -9.78
CA GLU A 63 2.04 4.23 -10.90
C GLU A 63 2.70 2.93 -10.40
N ARG A 64 2.18 1.79 -10.86
CA ARG A 64 2.83 0.48 -10.71
C ARG A 64 3.43 0.09 -12.06
N TYR A 65 4.71 -0.26 -12.06
CA TYR A 65 5.46 -0.77 -13.20
C TYR A 65 5.80 -2.24 -12.95
N GLU A 66 5.82 -3.04 -14.02
CA GLU A 66 6.04 -4.48 -13.92
C GLU A 66 6.74 -5.01 -15.19
N SER A 67 7.67 -5.95 -15.02
CA SER A 67 8.34 -6.59 -16.16
C SER A 67 7.49 -7.73 -16.73
N PRO A 68 7.72 -8.16 -17.98
CA PRO A 68 6.96 -9.24 -18.58
C PRO A 68 6.95 -10.50 -17.72
N GLY A 69 5.75 -10.99 -17.37
CA GLY A 69 5.57 -12.15 -16.51
C GLY A 69 5.73 -11.89 -15.01
N GLY A 70 5.73 -10.63 -14.58
CA GLY A 70 5.67 -10.26 -13.16
C GLY A 70 6.93 -10.58 -12.35
N ARG A 71 8.09 -10.70 -13.02
CA ARG A 71 9.36 -11.00 -12.34
C ARG A 71 9.68 -9.89 -11.35
N THR A 72 9.74 -8.66 -11.86
CA THR A 72 10.09 -7.44 -11.14
C THR A 72 8.91 -6.47 -11.14
N TRP A 73 8.81 -5.65 -10.09
CA TRP A 73 7.83 -4.58 -10.00
C TRP A 73 8.40 -3.35 -9.28
N THR A 74 7.87 -2.17 -9.63
CA THR A 74 8.23 -0.89 -9.00
C THR A 74 6.98 -0.02 -8.84
N TRP A 75 6.77 0.53 -7.64
CA TRP A 75 5.82 1.60 -7.38
C TRP A 75 6.52 2.95 -7.41
N VAL A 76 5.92 3.88 -8.14
CA VAL A 76 6.42 5.23 -8.34
C VAL A 76 5.36 6.23 -7.89
N LEU A 77 5.75 7.22 -7.10
CA LEU A 77 4.93 8.39 -6.80
C LEU A 77 5.54 9.61 -7.50
N SER A 78 4.78 10.24 -8.39
CA SER A 78 5.15 11.45 -9.10
C SER A 78 4.39 12.65 -8.56
N THR A 79 5.09 13.76 -8.41
CA THR A 79 4.49 15.06 -8.09
C THR A 79 4.10 15.79 -9.39
N PRO A 80 3.13 16.73 -9.34
CA PRO A 80 2.81 17.57 -10.50
C PRO A 80 4.00 18.39 -11.03
N GLY A 81 5.01 18.64 -10.19
CA GLY A 81 6.24 19.35 -10.56
C GLY A 81 7.24 18.52 -11.39
N GLY A 82 6.90 17.28 -11.76
CA GLY A 82 7.73 16.45 -12.65
C GLY A 82 8.75 15.55 -11.95
N LEU A 83 8.92 15.68 -10.63
CA LEU A 83 9.74 14.77 -9.84
C LEU A 83 8.98 13.45 -9.57
N ALA A 84 9.64 12.32 -9.78
CA ALA A 84 9.13 10.99 -9.50
C ALA A 84 10.06 10.22 -8.56
N CYS A 85 9.49 9.52 -7.59
CA CYS A 85 10.24 8.75 -6.59
C CYS A 85 9.82 7.29 -6.59
N VAL A 86 10.79 6.37 -6.53
CA VAL A 86 10.53 4.96 -6.25
C VAL A 86 10.15 4.83 -4.79
N VAL A 87 8.89 4.43 -4.51
CA VAL A 87 8.37 4.26 -3.15
C VAL A 87 8.42 2.82 -2.66
N ALA A 88 8.45 1.86 -3.58
CA ALA A 88 8.70 0.45 -3.31
C ALA A 88 9.13 -0.26 -4.60
N ALA A 89 9.96 -1.28 -4.49
CA ALA A 89 10.32 -2.15 -5.60
C ALA A 89 10.57 -3.58 -5.09
N GLY A 90 10.41 -4.57 -5.95
CA GLY A 90 10.59 -5.95 -5.55
C GLY A 90 10.32 -6.97 -6.66
N GLN A 91 10.03 -8.19 -6.24
CA GLN A 91 9.70 -9.32 -7.09
C GLN A 91 8.42 -10.00 -6.59
N GLY A 92 7.87 -10.92 -7.38
CA GLY A 92 6.85 -11.86 -6.91
C GLY A 92 5.52 -11.20 -6.51
N TRP A 93 5.16 -10.09 -7.15
CA TRP A 93 3.84 -9.48 -6.96
C TRP A 93 2.75 -10.45 -7.44
N GLN A 94 1.64 -10.54 -6.71
CA GLN A 94 0.50 -11.38 -7.07
C GLN A 94 -0.78 -10.56 -7.03
N ASP A 95 -1.46 -10.45 -8.16
CA ASP A 95 -2.79 -9.88 -8.18
C ASP A 95 -3.78 -10.87 -7.55
N ARG A 96 -4.49 -10.42 -6.52
CA ARG A 96 -5.51 -11.22 -5.86
C ARG A 96 -6.72 -11.32 -6.80
N LYS A 97 -7.08 -12.54 -7.21
CA LYS A 97 -8.32 -12.78 -7.97
C LYS A 97 -9.51 -12.23 -7.18
N SER A 98 -10.37 -11.46 -7.82
CA SER A 98 -11.56 -10.92 -7.16
C SER A 98 -12.60 -12.01 -6.96
N GLU A 99 -13.16 -12.11 -5.76
CA GLU A 99 -14.18 -13.09 -5.38
C GLU A 99 -15.55 -12.83 -6.05
N ALA A 100 -15.73 -11.63 -6.62
CA ALA A 100 -16.95 -11.20 -7.29
C ALA A 100 -17.27 -11.97 -8.58
N GLU A 101 -16.29 -12.66 -9.16
CA GLU A 101 -16.48 -13.44 -10.39
C GLU A 101 -17.21 -14.77 -10.14
N GLY A 102 -17.17 -15.29 -8.89
CA GLY A 102 -17.93 -16.49 -8.49
C GLY A 102 -19.39 -16.21 -8.09
N GLN A 103 -19.68 -15.01 -7.58
CA GLN A 103 -21.00 -14.66 -7.03
C GLN A 103 -22.03 -14.27 -8.10
N ARG A 104 -21.62 -14.10 -9.37
CA ARG A 104 -22.54 -13.76 -10.48
C ARG A 104 -23.22 -14.98 -11.10
N SER A 105 -22.69 -16.17 -10.88
CA SER A 105 -23.20 -17.43 -11.43
C SER A 105 -24.35 -18.05 -10.62
N GLU A 106 -24.55 -17.65 -9.36
CA GLU A 106 -25.61 -18.20 -8.49
C GLU A 106 -26.87 -17.32 -8.41
N ALA A 107 -26.82 -16.09 -8.94
CA ALA A 107 -27.98 -15.20 -9.00
C ALA A 107 -28.94 -15.52 -10.17
N GLY A 108 -29.16 -16.80 -10.44
CA GLY A 108 -30.29 -17.31 -11.21
C GLY A 108 -31.53 -17.41 -10.31
N GLY A 109 -31.98 -16.27 -9.78
CA GLY A 109 -33.21 -16.13 -9.00
C GLY A 109 -34.15 -15.16 -9.70
N ASP A 110 -35.32 -15.67 -10.04
CA ASP A 110 -36.51 -15.00 -10.54
C ASP A 110 -36.72 -13.55 -10.07
N GLY A 111 -36.45 -12.61 -10.98
CA GLY A 111 -37.52 -11.73 -11.46
C GLY A 111 -38.18 -10.72 -10.50
N GLU A 112 -37.61 -10.34 -9.35
CA GLU A 112 -38.14 -9.21 -8.58
C GLU A 112 -37.04 -8.31 -7.97
N PHE A 113 -36.29 -7.60 -8.83
CA PHE A 113 -35.38 -6.52 -8.40
C PHE A 113 -36.11 -5.18 -8.35
N MET A 114 -36.92 -5.01 -7.30
CA MET A 114 -37.50 -3.73 -6.90
C MET A 114 -36.39 -2.82 -6.32
N LYS A 115 -35.94 -1.86 -7.14
CA LYS A 115 -35.81 -0.42 -6.81
C LYS A 115 -34.73 0.03 -5.80
N ALA A 116 -33.83 0.89 -6.31
CA ALA A 116 -32.92 1.84 -5.63
C ALA A 116 -31.71 1.22 -4.87
N ARG A 117 -30.46 1.55 -5.21
CA ARG A 117 -29.87 2.91 -5.18
C ARG A 117 -28.74 3.04 -6.22
N GLY A 118 -28.84 4.05 -7.10
CA GLY A 118 -27.73 4.91 -7.54
C GLY A 118 -26.42 4.32 -8.08
N VAL A 119 -26.32 3.05 -8.48
CA VAL A 119 -25.10 2.55 -9.14
C VAL A 119 -25.20 2.87 -10.62
N VAL A 120 -24.37 3.82 -11.09
CA VAL A 120 -24.18 4.06 -12.53
C VAL A 120 -23.41 2.87 -13.10
N PRO A 121 -24.01 2.02 -13.95
CA PRO A 121 -23.28 0.92 -14.57
C PRO A 121 -22.26 1.48 -15.57
N PRO A 122 -21.06 0.86 -15.72
CA PRO A 122 -20.14 1.25 -16.77
C PRO A 122 -20.83 1.04 -18.12
N ARG A 123 -20.84 2.09 -18.96
CA ARG A 123 -21.41 2.03 -20.31
C ARG A 123 -20.72 0.90 -21.07
N ARG A 124 -21.42 -0.21 -21.25
CA ARG A 124 -21.03 -1.28 -22.18
C ARG A 124 -21.03 -0.64 -23.56
N LEU A 125 -19.83 -0.40 -24.10
CA LEU A 125 -19.66 0.08 -25.47
C LEU A 125 -20.40 -0.90 -26.40
N LEU A 126 -21.44 -0.41 -27.06
CA LEU A 126 -22.13 -1.14 -28.11
C LEU A 126 -21.09 -1.35 -29.23
N ARG A 127 -20.71 -2.60 -29.46
CA ARG A 127 -20.15 -3.00 -30.75
C ARG A 127 -21.30 -2.97 -31.73
N GLU A 128 -21.18 -2.11 -32.74
CA GLU A 128 -21.88 -2.30 -34.02
C GLU A 128 -21.24 -3.44 -34.81
#